data_AF-A0AAJ1TDT9-F1
#
_entry.id   AF-A0AAJ1TDT9-F1
#
_cell.length_a   1.000
_cell.length_b   1.000
_cell.length_c   1.000
_cell.angle_alpha   90.00
_cell.angle_beta   90.00
_cell.angle_gamma   90.00
#
_symmetry.space_group_name_H-M   'P 1'
#
loop_
_entity.id
_entity.type
_entity.pdbx_description
1 polymer ?
#
loop_
_entity_poly.entity_id
_entity_poly.type
_entity_poly.pdbx_seq_one_letter_code
_entity_poly.pdbx_strand_id
1 'polypeptide(L)'
;MTINHAILGMLSYKSLTGYELKKMIKESPFMPWSGNNNQIYKALMELLKDGFVTNEIHHQDSSPSKKIYTITNEGLAELKKWLLSPPKAPEIKKSFLVQLAWAAQQMVWAAHVGPKELESLLEAYEQELQELILLEQEKQKGYFSPNRNAIEKIVWDFIYKNIVKSYESELVWVREIREELKRMPEEEYSTRILPLSDNQTTEKEEFERNYQLIAENNKKFILLSPTGRSIPTEQDALNIVAICAANGTNLLLIHGDFLSDDFIKLRTDLAGNILQKFSNYNIKVATILSKHKVNNHFKELVTEYNKGNAFRVFDNAEEAKGWLLS
;
A
#
# COMPACT_ATOMS: atom_id res chain seq x y z
N MET A 1 -8.30 -3.57 -19.30
CA MET A 1 -8.74 -4.89 -19.77
C MET A 1 -9.62 -5.48 -18.70
N THR A 2 -10.82 -5.95 -19.02
CA THR A 2 -11.73 -6.56 -18.05
C THR A 2 -11.76 -8.07 -18.24
N ILE A 3 -11.89 -8.81 -17.15
CA ILE A 3 -12.04 -10.28 -17.16
C ILE A 3 -13.22 -10.75 -18.04
N ASN A 4 -14.23 -9.89 -18.24
CA ASN A 4 -15.40 -10.15 -19.09
C ASN A 4 -14.99 -10.45 -20.54
N HIS A 5 -14.08 -9.68 -21.14
CA HIS A 5 -13.62 -9.92 -22.52
C HIS A 5 -12.77 -11.18 -22.64
N ALA A 6 -11.99 -11.53 -21.62
CA ALA A 6 -11.25 -12.79 -21.58
C ALA A 6 -12.21 -13.99 -21.58
N ILE A 7 -13.27 -13.93 -20.77
CA ILE A 7 -14.32 -14.96 -20.72
C ILE A 7 -15.04 -15.06 -22.08
N LEU A 8 -15.46 -13.94 -22.68
CA LEU A 8 -16.09 -13.95 -24.00
C LEU A 8 -15.18 -14.55 -25.07
N GLY A 9 -13.88 -14.21 -25.05
CA GLY A 9 -12.88 -14.80 -25.94
C GLY A 9 -12.80 -16.33 -25.80
N MET A 10 -12.75 -16.84 -24.57
CA MET A 10 -12.73 -18.30 -24.31
C MET A 10 -14.04 -18.98 -24.74
N LEU A 11 -15.20 -18.37 -24.47
CA LEU A 11 -16.50 -18.91 -24.86
C LEU A 11 -16.77 -18.85 -26.37
N SER A 12 -16.10 -17.94 -27.10
CA SER A 12 -16.14 -17.91 -28.57
C SER A 12 -15.44 -19.11 -29.22
N TYR A 13 -14.60 -19.82 -28.47
CA TYR A 13 -13.99 -21.07 -28.91
C TYR A 13 -14.92 -22.26 -28.68
N LYS A 14 -15.45 -22.41 -27.46
CA LYS A 14 -16.42 -23.46 -27.12
C LYS A 14 -17.19 -23.11 -25.85
N SER A 15 -18.32 -23.76 -25.64
CA SER A 15 -19.04 -23.71 -24.37
C SER A 15 -18.19 -24.31 -23.23
N LEU A 16 -18.14 -23.63 -22.09
CA LEU A 16 -17.27 -23.99 -20.96
C LEU A 16 -18.02 -23.88 -19.64
N THR A 17 -17.61 -24.69 -18.67
CA THR A 17 -18.05 -24.53 -17.28
C THR A 17 -17.30 -23.38 -16.60
N GLY A 18 -17.89 -22.81 -15.55
CA GLY A 18 -17.21 -21.79 -14.74
C GLY A 18 -15.90 -22.30 -14.11
N TYR A 19 -15.80 -23.60 -13.83
CA TYR A 19 -14.58 -24.23 -13.33
C TYR A 19 -13.48 -24.27 -14.39
N GLU A 20 -13.80 -24.64 -15.64
CA GLU A 20 -12.82 -24.65 -16.73
C GLU A 20 -12.32 -23.24 -17.05
N LEU A 21 -13.22 -22.25 -17.12
CA LEU A 21 -12.84 -20.84 -17.28
C LEU A 21 -11.87 -20.40 -16.18
N LYS A 22 -12.16 -20.77 -14.93
CA LYS A 22 -11.27 -20.52 -13.80
C LYS A 22 -9.92 -21.16 -13.92
N LYS A 23 -9.89 -22.43 -14.31
CA LYS A 23 -8.63 -23.15 -14.51
C LYS A 23 -7.79 -22.45 -15.59
N MET A 24 -8.39 -22.17 -16.75
CA MET A 24 -7.72 -21.52 -17.88
C MET A 24 -7.20 -20.11 -17.54
N ILE A 25 -8.00 -19.28 -16.86
CA ILE A 25 -7.61 -17.92 -16.47
C ILE A 25 -6.50 -17.95 -15.42
N LYS A 26 -6.62 -18.80 -14.40
CA LYS A 26 -5.62 -18.90 -13.32
C LYS A 26 -4.28 -19.42 -13.84
N GLU A 27 -4.32 -20.35 -14.79
CA GLU A 27 -3.10 -20.92 -15.36
C GLU A 27 -2.42 -19.94 -16.34
N SER A 28 -3.14 -19.01 -16.98
CA SER A 28 -2.54 -18.09 -17.94
C SER A 28 -1.78 -16.92 -17.29
N PRO A 29 -0.52 -16.65 -17.67
CA PRO A 29 0.29 -15.60 -17.04
C PRO A 29 -0.11 -14.17 -17.43
N PHE A 30 -0.91 -14.00 -18.50
CA PHE A 30 -1.29 -12.68 -19.02
C PHE A 30 -2.77 -12.35 -18.84
N MET A 31 -3.58 -13.32 -18.37
CA MET A 31 -5.00 -13.11 -18.16
C MET A 31 -5.25 -12.30 -16.87
N PRO A 32 -6.31 -11.47 -16.83
CA PRO A 32 -6.61 -10.63 -15.68
C PRO A 32 -7.14 -11.49 -14.52
N TRP A 33 -6.24 -11.97 -13.67
CA TRP A 33 -6.58 -12.74 -12.48
C TRP A 33 -6.21 -11.99 -11.21
N SER A 34 -7.20 -11.73 -10.35
CA SER A 34 -6.97 -11.00 -9.09
C SER A 34 -6.62 -11.92 -7.90
N GLY A 35 -6.41 -13.22 -8.11
CA GLY A 35 -6.30 -14.20 -7.02
C GLY A 35 -7.65 -14.59 -6.38
N ASN A 36 -8.72 -13.85 -6.66
CA ASN A 36 -10.02 -14.03 -6.02
C ASN A 36 -10.90 -15.02 -6.80
N ASN A 37 -11.17 -16.17 -6.18
CA ASN A 37 -12.04 -17.22 -6.72
C ASN A 37 -13.43 -16.72 -7.17
N ASN A 38 -13.93 -15.63 -6.57
CA ASN A 38 -15.25 -15.09 -6.88
C ASN A 38 -15.26 -14.16 -8.09
N GLN A 39 -14.10 -13.67 -8.56
CA GLN A 39 -14.01 -12.70 -9.66
C GLN A 39 -14.68 -13.22 -10.94
N ILE A 40 -14.43 -14.48 -11.28
CA ILE A 40 -14.98 -15.12 -12.49
C ILE A 40 -16.48 -15.33 -12.37
N TYR A 41 -16.96 -15.80 -11.23
CA TYR A 41 -18.40 -16.01 -11.04
C TYR A 41 -19.17 -14.69 -11.04
N LYS A 42 -18.56 -13.62 -10.49
CA LYS A 42 -19.12 -12.27 -10.57
C LYS A 42 -19.21 -11.77 -12.02
N ALA A 43 -18.13 -11.94 -12.78
CA ALA A 43 -18.08 -11.60 -14.20
C ALA A 43 -19.10 -12.41 -15.03
N LEU A 44 -19.26 -13.71 -14.76
CA LEU A 44 -20.27 -14.54 -15.41
C LEU A 44 -21.69 -14.07 -15.09
N MET A 45 -21.96 -13.68 -13.85
CA MET A 45 -23.26 -13.11 -13.48
C MET A 45 -23.56 -11.81 -14.23
N GLU A 46 -22.56 -10.94 -14.42
CA GLU A 46 -22.69 -9.72 -15.22
C GLU A 46 -22.96 -10.03 -16.70
N LEU A 47 -22.16 -10.93 -17.30
CA LEU A 47 -22.32 -11.35 -18.69
C LEU A 47 -23.68 -12.01 -18.97
N LEU A 48 -24.21 -12.78 -18.02
CA LEU A 48 -25.56 -13.34 -18.08
C LEU A 48 -26.62 -12.25 -18.02
N LYS A 49 -26.48 -11.29 -17.09
CA LYS A 49 -27.42 -10.17 -16.92
C LYS A 49 -27.49 -9.30 -18.17
N ASP A 50 -26.35 -9.08 -18.82
CA ASP A 50 -26.25 -8.27 -20.03
C ASP A 50 -26.64 -9.04 -21.30
N GLY A 51 -26.97 -10.33 -21.20
CA GLY A 51 -27.39 -11.17 -22.33
C GLY A 51 -26.25 -11.57 -23.28
N PHE A 52 -24.99 -11.37 -22.88
CA PHE A 52 -23.82 -11.74 -23.68
C PHE A 52 -23.46 -13.22 -23.61
N VAL A 53 -23.96 -13.90 -22.58
CA VAL A 53 -23.76 -15.32 -22.34
C VAL A 53 -25.09 -15.93 -21.90
N THR A 54 -25.36 -17.18 -22.27
CA THR A 54 -26.42 -18.02 -21.70
C THR A 54 -25.81 -19.12 -20.85
N ASN A 55 -26.61 -19.76 -19.99
CA ASN A 55 -26.21 -20.97 -19.32
C ASN A 55 -27.27 -22.05 -19.39
N GLU A 56 -26.81 -23.29 -19.42
CA GLU A 56 -27.64 -24.49 -19.30
C GLU A 56 -27.17 -25.30 -18.10
N ILE A 57 -28.12 -25.84 -17.33
CA ILE A 57 -27.83 -26.69 -16.17
C ILE A 57 -27.85 -28.14 -16.63
N HIS A 58 -26.67 -28.76 -16.65
CA HIS A 58 -26.53 -30.18 -16.91
C HIS A 58 -26.58 -30.92 -15.57
N HIS A 59 -27.68 -31.63 -15.32
CA HIS A 59 -27.81 -32.54 -14.19
C HIS A 59 -26.98 -33.81 -14.47
N GLN A 60 -26.23 -34.26 -13.46
CA GLN A 60 -25.44 -35.49 -13.53
C GLN A 60 -25.94 -36.44 -12.44
N ASP A 61 -26.12 -37.72 -12.77
CA ASP A 61 -26.74 -38.71 -11.85
C ASP A 61 -25.93 -38.94 -10.56
N SER A 62 -24.61 -38.75 -10.62
CA SER A 62 -23.66 -39.05 -9.52
C SER A 62 -22.72 -37.88 -9.18
N SER A 63 -23.00 -36.66 -9.65
CA SER A 63 -22.14 -35.49 -9.44
C SER A 63 -22.93 -34.18 -9.38
N PRO A 64 -22.39 -33.11 -8.76
CA PRO A 64 -23.07 -31.82 -8.70
C PRO A 64 -23.42 -31.30 -10.10
N SER A 65 -24.60 -30.69 -10.23
CA SER A 65 -25.04 -30.13 -11.52
C SER A 65 -24.04 -29.09 -12.03
N LYS A 66 -23.71 -29.15 -13.33
CA LYS A 66 -22.74 -28.24 -13.96
C LYS A 66 -23.47 -27.20 -14.78
N LYS A 67 -23.13 -25.93 -14.55
CA LYS A 67 -23.55 -24.82 -15.42
C LYS A 67 -22.56 -24.72 -16.58
N ILE A 68 -23.05 -24.98 -17.78
CA ILE A 68 -22.31 -24.77 -19.02
C ILE A 68 -22.70 -23.40 -19.56
N TYR A 69 -21.70 -22.57 -19.84
CA TYR A 69 -21.89 -21.23 -20.36
C TYR A 69 -21.61 -21.22 -21.87
N THR A 70 -22.41 -20.46 -22.61
CA THR A 70 -22.31 -20.34 -24.07
C THR A 70 -22.44 -18.87 -24.46
N ILE A 71 -21.57 -18.39 -25.34
CA ILE A 71 -21.63 -17.02 -25.84
C ILE A 71 -22.85 -16.81 -26.76
N THR A 72 -23.50 -15.66 -26.67
CA THR A 72 -24.61 -15.27 -27.55
C THR A 72 -24.13 -14.47 -28.76
N ASN A 73 -25.03 -14.15 -29.69
CA ASN A 73 -24.74 -13.25 -30.81
C ASN A 73 -24.40 -11.84 -30.32
N GLU A 74 -25.09 -11.37 -29.30
CA GLU A 74 -24.84 -10.09 -28.62
C GLU A 74 -23.45 -10.11 -27.95
N GLY A 75 -23.08 -11.22 -27.31
CA GLY A 75 -21.76 -11.41 -26.73
C GLY A 75 -20.63 -11.41 -27.77
N LEU A 76 -20.87 -12.03 -28.94
CA LEU A 76 -19.94 -11.97 -30.07
C LEU A 76 -19.79 -10.54 -30.62
N ALA A 77 -20.88 -9.77 -30.66
CA ALA A 77 -20.84 -8.38 -31.09
C ALA A 77 -20.04 -7.49 -30.11
N GLU A 78 -20.23 -7.67 -28.80
CA GLU A 78 -19.45 -6.97 -27.77
C GLU A 78 -17.97 -7.38 -27.82
N LEU A 79 -17.67 -8.67 -27.99
CA LEU A 79 -16.29 -9.14 -28.16
C LEU A 79 -15.63 -8.50 -29.39
N LYS A 80 -16.33 -8.47 -30.54
CA LYS A 80 -15.84 -7.83 -31.76
C LYS A 80 -15.56 -6.34 -31.56
N LYS A 81 -16.45 -5.62 -30.88
CA LYS A 81 -16.28 -4.20 -30.56
C LYS A 81 -14.99 -3.97 -29.76
N TRP A 82 -14.72 -4.81 -28.77
CA TRP A 82 -13.50 -4.72 -27.97
C TRP A 82 -12.24 -5.04 -28.79
N LEU A 83 -12.27 -6.11 -29.60
CA LEU A 83 -11.13 -6.51 -30.45
C LEU A 83 -10.74 -5.44 -31.48
N LEU A 84 -11.67 -4.60 -31.90
CA LEU A 84 -11.44 -3.50 -32.83
C LEU A 84 -11.12 -2.16 -32.13
N SER A 85 -11.10 -2.13 -30.80
CA SER A 85 -10.74 -0.93 -30.05
C SER A 85 -9.22 -0.70 -30.07
N PRO A 86 -8.75 0.57 -30.05
CA PRO A 86 -7.32 0.86 -30.04
C PRO A 86 -6.61 0.20 -28.84
N PRO A 87 -5.46 -0.49 -29.06
CA PRO A 87 -4.72 -1.09 -27.97
C PRO A 87 -4.14 0.00 -27.05
N LYS A 88 -4.04 -0.31 -25.77
CA LYS A 88 -3.38 0.56 -24.77
C LYS A 88 -2.01 -0.01 -24.41
N ALA A 89 -1.05 0.88 -24.19
CA ALA A 89 0.25 0.48 -23.64
C ALA A 89 0.06 -0.18 -22.26
N PRO A 90 0.90 -1.17 -21.91
CA PRO A 90 0.84 -1.82 -20.61
C PRO A 90 1.18 -0.84 -19.49
N GLU A 91 0.51 -0.96 -18.35
CA GLU A 91 0.88 -0.24 -17.12
C GLU A 91 2.09 -0.92 -16.47
N ILE A 92 3.14 -0.15 -16.16
CA ILE A 92 4.32 -0.66 -15.47
C ILE A 92 4.10 -0.54 -13.96
N LYS A 93 3.94 -1.69 -13.28
CA LYS A 93 3.84 -1.78 -11.82
C LYS A 93 4.77 -2.87 -11.30
N LYS A 94 5.95 -2.48 -10.84
CA LYS A 94 6.99 -3.40 -10.36
C LYS A 94 7.33 -3.11 -8.90
N SER A 95 6.77 -3.91 -7.99
CA SER A 95 7.02 -3.76 -6.54
C SER A 95 8.50 -3.86 -6.18
N PHE A 96 9.26 -4.68 -6.92
CA PHE A 96 10.70 -4.82 -6.71
C PHE A 96 11.47 -3.51 -6.96
N LEU A 97 11.14 -2.75 -8.01
CA LEU A 97 11.81 -1.46 -8.27
C LEU A 97 11.58 -0.46 -7.13
N VAL A 98 10.40 -0.53 -6.49
CA VAL A 98 10.08 0.25 -5.31
C VAL A 98 10.93 -0.20 -4.11
N GLN A 99 11.04 -1.51 -3.87
CA GLN A 99 11.93 -2.06 -2.83
C GLN A 99 13.39 -1.66 -3.05
N LEU A 100 13.89 -1.76 -4.28
CA LEU A 100 15.25 -1.43 -4.66
C LEU A 100 15.55 0.06 -4.43
N ALA A 101 14.62 0.95 -4.82
CA ALA A 101 14.76 2.38 -4.57
C ALA A 101 14.88 2.70 -3.07
N TRP A 102 14.05 2.05 -2.24
CA TRP A 102 14.12 2.26 -0.79
C TRP A 102 15.33 1.59 -0.15
N ALA A 103 15.78 0.43 -0.64
CA ALA A 103 17.01 -0.20 -0.17
C ALA A 103 18.21 0.73 -0.39
N ALA A 104 18.34 1.28 -1.60
CA ALA A 104 19.38 2.26 -1.93
C ALA A 104 19.27 3.53 -1.07
N GLN A 105 18.06 4.04 -0.81
CA GLN A 105 17.89 5.18 0.09
C GLN A 105 18.29 4.84 1.52
N GLN A 106 17.88 3.70 2.06
CA GLN A 106 18.18 3.33 3.45
C GLN A 106 19.69 3.16 3.66
N MET A 107 20.46 2.70 2.66
CA MET A 107 21.93 2.67 2.74
C MET A 107 22.58 4.03 3.06
N VAL A 108 21.95 5.14 2.65
CA VAL A 108 22.44 6.49 2.91
C VAL A 108 21.95 7.03 4.27
N TRP A 109 20.72 6.68 4.67
CA TRP A 109 20.01 7.36 5.77
C TRP A 109 19.89 6.55 7.08
N ALA A 110 19.90 5.22 7.03
CA ALA A 110 19.72 4.37 8.21
C ALA A 110 20.53 3.07 8.11
N ALA A 111 21.27 2.74 9.17
CA ALA A 111 22.17 1.58 9.23
C ALA A 111 21.48 0.18 9.18
N HIS A 112 20.23 0.08 8.72
CA HIS A 112 19.48 -1.18 8.66
C HIS A 112 19.66 -1.94 7.34
N VAL A 113 20.08 -1.27 6.27
CA VAL A 113 20.35 -1.88 4.97
C VAL A 113 21.75 -1.48 4.54
N GLY A 114 22.66 -2.44 4.44
CA GLY A 114 24.00 -2.26 3.92
C GLY A 114 24.20 -2.93 2.56
N PRO A 115 25.44 -2.93 2.04
CA PRO A 115 25.77 -3.54 0.75
C PRO A 115 25.41 -5.03 0.67
N LYS A 116 25.54 -5.77 1.78
CA LYS A 116 25.22 -7.20 1.85
C LYS A 116 23.71 -7.46 1.73
N GLU A 117 22.90 -6.64 2.38
CA GLU A 117 21.44 -6.74 2.32
C GLU A 117 20.92 -6.35 0.94
N LEU A 118 21.50 -5.33 0.31
CA LEU A 118 21.19 -4.96 -1.07
C LEU A 118 21.55 -6.08 -2.06
N GLU A 119 22.75 -6.66 -1.93
CA GLU A 119 23.18 -7.77 -2.77
C GLU A 119 22.27 -9.00 -2.58
N SER A 120 21.90 -9.30 -1.33
CA SER A 120 20.96 -10.40 -1.01
C SER A 120 19.58 -10.15 -1.62
N LEU A 121 19.10 -8.90 -1.64
CA LEU A 121 17.83 -8.53 -2.26
C LEU A 121 17.87 -8.72 -3.79
N LEU A 122 18.97 -8.30 -4.44
CA LEU A 122 19.17 -8.48 -5.88
C LEU A 122 19.32 -9.96 -6.26
N GLU A 123 20.06 -10.73 -5.45
CA GLU A 123 20.24 -12.18 -5.66
C GLU A 123 18.92 -12.94 -5.52
N ALA A 124 18.12 -12.66 -4.48
CA ALA A 124 16.82 -13.28 -4.31
C ALA A 124 15.88 -12.95 -5.49
N TYR A 125 15.91 -11.71 -6.00
CA TYR A 125 15.11 -11.34 -7.16
C TYR A 125 15.59 -12.02 -8.45
N GLU A 126 16.90 -12.15 -8.66
CA GLU A 126 17.45 -12.90 -9.77
C GLU A 126 17.02 -14.38 -9.72
N GLN A 127 17.07 -15.03 -8.55
CA GLN A 127 16.64 -16.41 -8.37
C GLN A 127 15.15 -16.58 -8.71
N GLU A 128 14.28 -15.70 -8.19
CA GLU A 128 12.84 -15.70 -8.50
C GLU A 128 12.60 -15.58 -10.02
N LEU A 129 13.31 -14.69 -10.72
CA LEU A 129 13.18 -14.54 -12.17
C LEU A 129 13.61 -15.82 -12.92
N GLN A 130 14.69 -16.47 -12.49
CA GLN A 130 15.14 -17.73 -13.10
C GLN A 130 14.12 -18.85 -12.92
N GLU A 131 13.55 -18.97 -11.71
CA GLU A 131 12.48 -19.94 -11.43
C GLU A 131 11.24 -19.68 -12.28
N LEU A 132 10.81 -18.43 -12.41
CA LEU A 132 9.68 -18.04 -13.24
C LEU A 132 9.93 -18.35 -14.73
N ILE A 133 11.13 -18.06 -15.25
CA ILE A 133 11.48 -18.38 -16.64
C ILE A 133 11.37 -19.89 -16.88
N LEU A 134 11.94 -20.71 -16.00
CA LEU A 134 11.88 -22.17 -16.11
C LEU A 134 10.43 -22.67 -16.08
N LEU A 135 9.64 -22.19 -15.11
CA LEU A 135 8.24 -22.55 -14.94
C LEU A 135 7.40 -22.23 -16.19
N GLU A 136 7.60 -21.04 -16.78
CA GLU A 136 6.87 -20.63 -17.98
C GLU A 136 7.28 -21.42 -19.23
N GLN A 137 8.57 -21.76 -19.35
CA GLN A 137 9.07 -22.60 -20.44
C GLN A 137 8.52 -24.03 -20.37
N GLU A 138 8.39 -24.61 -19.16
CA GLU A 138 7.77 -25.92 -18.97
C GLU A 138 6.28 -25.91 -19.27
N LYS A 139 5.57 -24.88 -18.80
CA LYS A 139 4.12 -24.74 -18.96
C LYS A 139 3.68 -24.38 -20.37
N GLN A 140 4.58 -23.89 -21.24
CA GLN A 140 4.26 -23.52 -22.62
C GLN A 140 3.48 -24.63 -23.37
N LYS A 141 3.74 -25.91 -23.07
CA LYS A 141 3.05 -27.05 -23.70
C LYS A 141 1.63 -27.31 -23.15
N GLY A 142 1.31 -26.78 -21.97
CA GLY A 142 0.07 -27.09 -21.23
C GLY A 142 -0.94 -25.95 -21.17
N TYR A 143 -0.59 -24.74 -21.62
CA TYR A 143 -1.51 -23.62 -21.59
C TYR A 143 -2.66 -23.74 -22.59
N PHE A 144 -3.77 -23.09 -22.26
CA PHE A 144 -4.89 -22.94 -23.17
C PHE A 144 -4.44 -22.21 -24.44
N SER A 145 -4.46 -22.93 -25.57
CA SER A 145 -4.40 -22.35 -26.90
C SER A 145 -5.36 -23.13 -27.82
N PRO A 146 -6.31 -22.46 -28.50
CA PRO A 146 -7.24 -23.15 -29.38
C PRO A 146 -6.57 -23.77 -30.61
N ASN A 147 -5.47 -23.18 -31.11
CA ASN A 147 -4.62 -23.72 -32.19
C ASN A 147 -5.40 -24.26 -33.42
N ARG A 148 -6.53 -23.65 -33.80
CA ARG A 148 -7.42 -24.17 -34.86
C ARG A 148 -6.85 -23.98 -36.26
N ASN A 149 -5.97 -23.01 -36.43
CA ASN A 149 -5.29 -22.71 -37.69
C ASN A 149 -3.87 -22.17 -37.44
N ALA A 150 -3.10 -22.04 -38.52
CA ALA A 150 -1.70 -21.61 -38.45
C ALA A 150 -1.54 -20.20 -37.86
N ILE A 151 -2.45 -19.27 -38.17
CA ILE A 151 -2.39 -17.90 -37.64
C ILE A 151 -2.59 -17.90 -36.13
N GLU A 152 -3.62 -18.61 -35.65
CA GLU A 152 -3.89 -18.74 -34.22
C GLU A 152 -2.69 -19.34 -33.49
N LYS A 153 -2.12 -20.43 -34.02
CA LYS A 153 -0.91 -21.03 -33.45
C LYS A 153 0.25 -20.03 -33.34
N ILE A 154 0.56 -19.31 -34.42
CA ILE A 154 1.64 -18.31 -34.43
C ILE A 154 1.37 -17.21 -33.40
N VAL A 155 0.15 -16.68 -33.34
CA VAL A 155 -0.20 -15.60 -32.40
C VAL A 155 -0.03 -16.06 -30.95
N TRP A 156 -0.55 -17.25 -30.60
CA TRP A 156 -0.42 -17.79 -29.25
C TRP A 156 1.03 -18.08 -28.88
N ASP A 157 1.83 -18.67 -29.79
CA ASP A 157 3.27 -18.89 -29.58
C ASP A 157 4.01 -17.56 -29.29
N PHE A 158 3.66 -16.48 -30.00
CA PHE A 158 4.27 -15.17 -29.78
C PHE A 158 3.78 -14.47 -28.50
N ILE A 159 2.54 -14.71 -28.06
CA ILE A 159 2.04 -14.23 -26.75
C ILE A 159 2.89 -14.85 -25.64
N TYR A 160 3.08 -16.18 -25.63
CA TYR A 160 3.90 -16.83 -24.62
C TYR A 160 5.36 -16.39 -24.68
N LYS A 161 5.90 -16.27 -25.89
CA LYS A 161 7.27 -15.77 -26.10
C LYS A 161 7.46 -14.36 -25.54
N ASN A 162 6.44 -13.50 -25.62
CA ASN A 162 6.50 -12.15 -25.06
C ASN A 162 6.64 -12.17 -23.52
N ILE A 163 5.93 -13.08 -22.84
CA ILE A 163 6.01 -13.23 -21.38
C ILE A 163 7.41 -13.69 -20.97
N VAL A 164 7.92 -14.75 -21.58
CA VAL A 164 9.26 -15.27 -21.29
C VAL A 164 10.32 -14.19 -21.56
N LYS A 165 10.24 -13.50 -22.70
CA LYS A 165 11.16 -12.40 -23.03
C LYS A 165 11.13 -11.25 -22.03
N SER A 166 9.99 -10.99 -21.40
CA SER A 166 9.87 -9.93 -20.40
C SER A 166 10.67 -10.29 -19.15
N TYR A 167 10.59 -11.54 -18.69
CA TYR A 167 11.42 -12.03 -17.58
C TYR A 167 12.90 -12.15 -17.94
N GLU A 168 13.23 -12.61 -19.15
CA GLU A 168 14.62 -12.65 -19.63
C GLU A 168 15.24 -11.25 -19.67
N SER A 169 14.49 -10.24 -20.12
CA SER A 169 14.96 -8.85 -20.15
C SER A 169 15.15 -8.31 -18.74
N GLU A 170 14.25 -8.64 -17.80
CA GLU A 170 14.41 -8.27 -16.39
C GLU A 170 15.62 -8.94 -15.74
N LEU A 171 15.88 -10.21 -16.10
CA LEU A 171 17.02 -10.98 -15.61
C LEU A 171 18.34 -10.40 -16.13
N VAL A 172 18.39 -9.94 -17.37
CA VAL A 172 19.54 -9.21 -17.90
C VAL A 172 19.76 -7.92 -17.10
N TRP A 173 18.70 -7.14 -16.91
CA TRP A 173 18.77 -5.88 -16.17
C TRP A 173 19.23 -6.05 -14.71
N VAL A 174 18.74 -7.06 -13.97
CA VAL A 174 19.18 -7.28 -12.58
C VAL A 174 20.66 -7.69 -12.51
N ARG A 175 21.15 -8.43 -13.51
CA ARG A 175 22.58 -8.77 -13.60
C ARG A 175 23.44 -7.55 -13.90
N GLU A 176 22.98 -6.67 -14.78
CA GLU A 176 23.67 -5.42 -15.10
C GLU A 176 23.87 -4.56 -13.84
N ILE A 177 22.82 -4.31 -13.06
CA ILE A 177 22.96 -3.50 -11.84
C ILE A 177 23.86 -4.18 -10.78
N ARG A 178 23.79 -5.51 -10.63
CA ARG A 178 24.69 -6.25 -9.73
C ARG A 178 26.16 -6.09 -10.15
N GLU A 179 26.46 -6.20 -11.44
CA GLU A 179 27.81 -6.02 -11.96
C GLU A 179 28.32 -4.58 -11.79
N GLU A 180 27.47 -3.58 -11.99
CA GLU A 180 27.82 -2.18 -11.73
C GLU A 180 28.10 -1.92 -10.24
N LEU A 181 27.28 -2.45 -9.34
CA LEU A 181 27.50 -2.33 -7.89
C LEU A 181 28.79 -3.04 -7.44
N LYS A 182 29.12 -4.20 -8.01
CA LYS A 182 30.40 -4.89 -7.72
C LYS A 182 31.64 -4.09 -8.14
N ARG A 183 31.50 -3.23 -9.15
CA ARG A 183 32.60 -2.36 -9.64
C ARG A 183 32.78 -1.11 -8.80
N MET A 184 31.82 -0.75 -7.96
CA MET A 184 31.93 0.42 -7.08
C MET A 184 33.02 0.20 -6.02
N PRO A 185 33.94 1.15 -5.83
CA PRO A 185 34.90 1.12 -4.72
C PRO A 185 34.19 1.04 -3.36
N GLU A 186 34.73 0.29 -2.40
CA GLU A 186 34.19 0.22 -1.01
C GLU A 186 34.08 1.62 -0.36
N GLU A 187 34.93 2.56 -0.79
CA GLU A 187 34.94 3.95 -0.36
C GLU A 187 33.67 4.72 -0.79
N GLU A 188 33.05 4.36 -1.92
CA GLU A 188 31.81 4.97 -2.41
C GLU A 188 30.58 4.50 -1.61
N TYR A 189 30.57 3.22 -1.19
CA TYR A 189 29.60 2.72 -0.20
C TYR A 189 29.72 3.41 1.16
N SER A 190 30.95 3.82 1.49
CA SER A 190 31.31 4.49 2.74
C SER A 190 31.12 6.01 2.67
N THR A 191 30.76 6.56 1.50
CA THR A 191 30.53 7.99 1.36
C THR A 191 29.20 8.30 2.03
N ARG A 192 29.28 8.53 3.35
CA ARG A 192 28.34 9.36 4.11
C ARG A 192 28.31 10.73 3.42
N ILE A 193 27.57 10.86 2.33
CA ILE A 193 27.24 12.17 1.80
C ILE A 193 26.19 12.73 2.74
N LEU A 194 26.71 13.63 3.59
CA LEU A 194 26.06 14.42 4.61
C LEU A 194 25.70 13.62 5.88
N PRO A 195 26.43 13.78 7.02
CA PRO A 195 25.69 14.06 8.24
C PRO A 195 24.64 15.10 7.84
N LEU A 196 23.36 14.91 8.20
CA LEU A 196 22.38 16.00 8.19
C LEU A 196 23.14 17.28 8.55
N SER A 197 23.45 18.11 7.55
CA SER A 197 24.39 19.21 7.72
C SER A 197 23.89 20.00 8.91
N ASP A 198 24.77 20.28 9.88
CA ASP A 198 24.69 21.01 11.17
C ASP A 198 23.61 22.12 11.36
N ASN A 199 22.42 21.91 10.81
CA ASN A 199 21.24 22.76 10.76
C ASN A 199 20.00 22.00 11.27
N GLN A 200 20.11 20.69 11.53
CA GLN A 200 19.11 19.95 12.31
C GLN A 200 19.54 19.72 13.77
N THR A 201 20.79 20.03 14.12
CA THR A 201 21.22 20.10 15.51
C THR A 201 20.45 21.19 16.25
N THR A 202 20.09 22.30 15.58
CA THR A 202 19.28 23.35 16.19
C THR A 202 17.83 22.93 16.41
N GLU A 203 17.19 22.21 15.48
CA GLU A 203 15.76 21.86 15.62
C GLU A 203 15.52 20.62 16.47
N LYS A 204 16.41 19.63 16.43
CA LYS A 204 16.32 18.44 17.28
C LYS A 204 16.70 18.75 18.72
N GLU A 205 17.72 19.59 18.95
CA GLU A 205 18.06 20.09 20.29
C GLU A 205 17.07 21.16 20.80
N GLU A 206 16.42 21.98 19.94
CA GLU A 206 15.32 22.84 20.36
C GLU A 206 14.07 22.03 20.72
N PHE A 207 13.74 20.97 19.98
CA PHE A 207 12.53 20.17 20.25
C PHE A 207 12.71 19.14 21.38
N GLU A 208 13.91 18.57 21.55
CA GLU A 208 14.26 17.76 22.73
C GLU A 208 14.33 18.60 24.02
N ARG A 209 14.56 19.92 23.92
CA ARG A 209 14.44 20.85 25.06
C ARG A 209 13.00 21.20 25.45
N ASN A 210 12.01 20.86 24.63
CA ASN A 210 10.62 21.32 24.81
C ASN A 210 9.73 20.33 25.58
N TYR A 211 10.25 19.17 25.97
CA TYR A 211 9.50 18.17 26.73
C TYR A 211 10.20 17.79 28.03
N GLN A 212 9.42 17.66 29.10
CA GLN A 212 9.87 17.15 30.38
C GLN A 212 9.15 15.84 30.68
N LEU A 213 9.92 14.79 30.97
CA LEU A 213 9.36 13.53 31.45
C LEU A 213 9.13 13.64 32.95
N ILE A 214 7.87 13.58 33.37
CA ILE A 214 7.48 13.64 34.78
C ILE A 214 7.00 12.26 35.21
N ALA A 215 7.52 11.77 36.34
CA ALA A 215 7.11 10.52 36.95
C ALA A 215 6.42 10.80 38.30
N GLU A 216 5.11 10.64 38.35
CA GLU A 216 4.29 10.84 39.56
C GLU A 216 3.30 9.67 39.71
N ASN A 217 3.08 9.19 40.94
CA ASN A 217 2.15 8.10 41.26
C ASN A 217 2.31 6.82 40.40
N ASN A 218 3.56 6.37 40.19
CA ASN A 218 3.89 5.15 39.43
C ASN A 218 3.51 5.18 37.93
N LYS A 219 3.17 6.36 37.39
CA LYS A 219 2.91 6.61 35.97
C LYS A 219 3.86 7.70 35.47
N LYS A 220 4.31 7.58 34.22
CA LYS A 220 5.16 8.58 33.54
C LYS A 220 4.30 9.35 32.56
N PHE A 221 4.45 10.66 32.46
CA PHE A 221 3.80 11.46 31.43
C PHE A 221 4.75 12.52 30.88
N ILE A 222 4.53 12.90 29.63
CA ILE A 222 5.34 13.90 28.92
C ILE A 222 4.63 15.25 29.05
N LEU A 223 5.33 16.24 29.59
CA LEU A 223 4.88 17.64 29.65
C LEU A 223 5.54 18.44 28.53
N LEU A 224 4.75 19.04 27.64
CA LEU A 224 5.22 19.97 26.62
C LEU A 224 5.04 21.42 27.11
N SER A 225 6.15 22.17 27.17
CA SER A 225 6.17 23.58 27.59
C SER A 225 6.70 24.48 26.47
N PRO A 226 6.21 25.73 26.34
CA PRO A 226 6.60 26.62 25.24
C PRO A 226 8.00 27.19 25.45
N THR A 227 8.96 26.73 24.65
CA THR A 227 10.20 27.48 24.36
C THR A 227 10.37 27.63 22.85
N GLY A 228 9.68 28.63 22.27
CA GLY A 228 10.08 29.23 21.00
C GLY A 228 9.33 28.82 19.72
N ARG A 229 8.67 27.64 19.67
CA ARG A 229 7.89 27.23 18.48
C ARG A 229 6.50 26.72 18.81
N SER A 230 5.52 27.24 18.08
CA SER A 230 4.13 26.77 18.07
C SER A 230 3.97 25.79 16.91
N ILE A 231 3.44 24.59 17.15
CA ILE A 231 3.43 23.48 16.18
C ILE A 231 2.45 23.75 15.02
N PRO A 232 2.89 23.65 13.76
CA PRO A 232 1.99 23.70 12.61
C PRO A 232 2.21 22.58 11.58
N THR A 233 2.55 21.34 11.98
CA THR A 233 2.61 20.22 11.02
C THR A 233 2.11 18.86 11.54
N GLU A 234 1.62 18.01 10.63
CA GLU A 234 1.30 16.61 10.93
C GLU A 234 2.52 15.77 11.31
N GLN A 235 3.71 16.21 10.90
CA GLN A 235 4.97 15.51 11.15
C GLN A 235 5.39 15.65 12.62
N ASP A 236 5.14 16.81 13.23
CA ASP A 236 5.39 17.05 14.66
C ASP A 236 4.52 16.14 15.55
N ALA A 237 3.29 15.85 15.13
CA ALA A 237 2.43 14.90 15.84
C ALA A 237 2.99 13.47 15.81
N LEU A 238 3.60 13.05 14.69
CA LEU A 238 4.28 11.76 14.59
C LEU A 238 5.56 11.72 15.43
N ASN A 239 6.29 12.83 15.51
CA ASN A 239 7.46 12.96 16.38
C ASN A 239 7.06 12.79 17.86
N ILE A 240 5.96 13.40 18.30
CA ILE A 240 5.43 13.24 19.66
C ILE A 240 5.05 11.78 19.94
N VAL A 241 4.41 11.09 18.99
CA VAL A 241 4.08 9.66 19.10
C VAL A 241 5.35 8.83 19.28
N ALA A 242 6.42 9.14 18.52
CA ALA A 242 7.70 8.47 18.64
C ALA A 242 8.35 8.70 20.02
N ILE A 243 8.27 9.92 20.58
CA ILE A 243 8.78 10.23 21.93
C ILE A 243 8.01 9.46 23.00
N CYS A 244 6.68 9.43 22.91
CA CYS A 244 5.82 8.63 23.78
C CYS A 244 6.23 7.16 23.78
N ALA A 245 6.39 6.57 22.59
CA ALA A 245 6.81 5.19 22.42
C ALA A 245 8.22 4.92 22.99
N ALA A 246 9.19 5.80 22.71
CA ALA A 246 10.57 5.67 23.20
C ALA A 246 10.67 5.75 24.73
N ASN A 247 9.81 6.53 25.38
CA ASN A 247 9.79 6.70 26.83
C ASN A 247 8.80 5.76 27.55
N GLY A 248 8.13 4.88 26.81
CA GLY A 248 7.18 3.91 27.35
C GLY A 248 5.98 4.55 28.05
N THR A 249 5.52 5.71 27.56
CA THR A 249 4.33 6.39 28.08
C THR A 249 3.40 6.82 26.96
N ASN A 250 2.10 6.70 27.20
CA ASN A 250 1.05 7.18 26.32
C ASN A 250 0.31 8.39 26.92
N LEU A 251 0.89 9.04 27.93
CA LEU A 251 0.29 10.17 28.64
C LEU A 251 0.99 11.46 28.24
N LEU A 252 0.24 12.41 27.69
CA LEU A 252 0.73 13.68 27.19
C LEU A 252 -0.02 14.86 27.84
N LEU A 253 0.71 15.84 28.35
CA LEU A 253 0.19 17.10 28.89
C LEU A 253 0.73 18.27 28.06
N ILE A 254 -0.17 19.08 27.50
CA ILE A 254 0.15 20.21 26.62
C ILE A 254 -0.29 21.52 27.29
N HIS A 255 0.61 22.50 27.42
CA HIS A 255 0.20 23.86 27.81
C HIS A 255 -0.41 24.63 26.63
N GLY A 256 -1.47 25.40 26.87
CA GLY A 256 -2.30 26.00 25.82
C GLY A 256 -1.66 27.12 25.03
N ASP A 257 -0.54 27.67 25.51
CA ASP A 257 0.31 28.58 24.72
C ASP A 257 1.14 27.84 23.65
N PHE A 258 1.00 26.52 23.56
CA PHE A 258 1.66 25.65 22.57
C PHE A 258 0.81 25.40 21.31
N LEU A 259 -0.51 25.66 21.38
CA LEU A 259 -1.44 25.50 20.24
C LEU A 259 -1.50 26.79 19.42
N SER A 260 -1.20 26.70 18.12
CA SER A 260 -1.24 27.85 17.20
C SER A 260 -2.67 28.37 17.01
N ASP A 261 -2.81 29.66 16.65
CA ASP A 261 -4.11 30.26 16.33
C ASP A 261 -4.84 29.52 15.19
N ASP A 262 -4.11 28.88 14.28
CA ASP A 262 -4.66 28.10 13.17
C ASP A 262 -5.22 26.74 13.62
N PHE A 263 -4.60 26.11 14.62
CA PHE A 263 -5.15 24.92 15.29
C PHE A 263 -6.47 25.26 16.00
N ILE A 264 -6.59 26.47 16.55
CA ILE A 264 -7.80 26.96 17.24
C ILE A 264 -8.87 27.42 16.24
N LYS A 265 -8.48 27.92 15.06
CA LYS A 265 -9.40 28.43 14.02
C LYS A 265 -9.98 27.35 13.09
N LEU A 266 -9.53 26.09 13.19
CA LEU A 266 -10.05 24.93 12.44
C LEU A 266 -10.12 25.13 10.91
N ARG A 267 -9.33 26.06 10.33
CA ARG A 267 -9.36 26.36 8.89
C ARG A 267 -8.62 25.33 8.03
N THR A 268 -7.83 24.48 8.67
CA THR A 268 -7.05 23.42 8.06
C THR A 268 -7.41 22.14 8.80
N ASP A 269 -7.80 21.06 8.12
CA ASP A 269 -8.16 19.75 8.71
C ASP A 269 -7.07 19.13 9.63
N LEU A 270 -5.93 19.82 9.77
CA LEU A 270 -4.81 19.61 10.67
C LEU A 270 -5.22 19.21 12.11
N ALA A 271 -6.12 19.94 12.76
CA ALA A 271 -6.50 19.63 14.15
C ALA A 271 -7.19 18.26 14.26
N GLY A 272 -8.08 17.94 13.30
CA GLY A 272 -8.72 16.64 13.21
C GLY A 272 -7.72 15.51 12.95
N ASN A 273 -6.81 15.70 12.00
CA ASN A 273 -5.79 14.71 11.64
C ASN A 273 -4.82 14.41 12.80
N ILE A 274 -4.42 15.44 13.56
CA ILE A 274 -3.55 15.28 14.73
C ILE A 274 -4.27 14.53 15.85
N LEU A 275 -5.50 14.92 16.18
CA LEU A 275 -6.30 14.25 17.22
C LEU A 275 -6.64 12.80 16.84
N GLN A 276 -6.93 12.54 15.57
CA GLN A 276 -7.17 11.18 15.06
C GLN A 276 -5.93 10.31 15.22
N LYS A 277 -4.72 10.83 14.94
CA LYS A 277 -3.47 10.08 15.17
C LYS A 277 -3.29 9.76 16.65
N PHE A 278 -3.46 10.72 17.57
CA PHE A 278 -3.36 10.44 19.00
C PHE A 278 -4.37 9.39 19.48
N SER A 279 -5.60 9.42 18.96
CA SER A 279 -6.59 8.37 19.22
C SER A 279 -6.16 7.00 18.67
N ASN A 280 -5.63 6.93 17.44
CA ASN A 280 -5.16 5.69 16.82
C ASN A 280 -4.00 5.05 17.59
N TYR A 281 -3.12 5.87 18.16
CA TYR A 281 -1.97 5.41 18.95
C TYR A 281 -2.28 5.27 20.45
N ASN A 282 -3.55 5.37 20.87
CA ASN A 282 -3.97 5.30 22.27
C ASN A 282 -3.24 6.28 23.21
N ILE A 283 -2.88 7.46 22.69
CA ILE A 283 -2.23 8.52 23.48
C ILE A 283 -3.33 9.34 24.16
N LYS A 284 -3.31 9.36 25.49
CA LYS A 284 -4.19 10.17 26.34
C LYS A 284 -3.58 11.55 26.48
N VAL A 285 -4.26 12.56 25.97
CA VAL A 285 -3.77 13.93 25.88
C VAL A 285 -4.64 14.85 26.75
N ALA A 286 -4.00 15.56 27.67
CA ALA A 286 -4.60 16.66 28.42
C ALA A 286 -4.02 17.99 27.94
N THR A 287 -4.87 18.99 27.71
CA THR A 287 -4.42 20.34 27.30
C THR A 287 -4.90 21.39 28.28
N ILE A 288 -4.06 22.35 28.67
CA ILE A 288 -4.39 23.43 29.62
C ILE A 288 -4.60 24.72 28.84
N LEU A 289 -5.84 25.21 28.65
CA LEU A 289 -6.10 26.38 27.82
C LEU A 289 -6.93 27.43 28.59
N SER A 290 -6.47 28.68 28.63
CA SER A 290 -7.23 29.76 29.28
C SER A 290 -8.47 30.14 28.46
N LYS A 291 -9.65 30.20 29.09
CA LYS A 291 -10.98 30.48 28.49
C LYS A 291 -11.06 31.70 27.56
N HIS A 292 -10.12 32.63 27.64
CA HIS A 292 -10.11 33.87 26.86
C HIS A 292 -9.55 33.74 25.43
N LYS A 293 -8.94 32.59 25.05
CA LYS A 293 -8.36 32.36 23.70
C LYS A 293 -9.21 31.45 22.78
N VAL A 294 -10.40 31.01 23.21
CA VAL A 294 -11.15 29.92 22.54
C VAL A 294 -12.35 30.44 21.75
N ASN A 295 -12.39 30.17 20.44
CA ASN A 295 -13.55 30.45 19.58
C ASN A 295 -14.70 29.44 19.82
N ASN A 296 -15.96 29.83 19.57
CA ASN A 296 -17.14 28.99 19.75
C ASN A 296 -17.10 27.69 18.94
N HIS A 297 -16.52 27.68 17.73
CA HIS A 297 -16.35 26.44 16.93
C HIS A 297 -15.36 25.44 17.55
N PHE A 298 -14.29 25.91 18.21
CA PHE A 298 -13.34 25.03 18.89
C PHE A 298 -13.96 24.43 20.16
N LYS A 299 -14.88 25.15 20.82
CA LYS A 299 -15.66 24.61 21.96
C LYS A 299 -16.55 23.45 21.54
N GLU A 300 -17.17 23.48 20.36
CA GLU A 300 -18.00 22.38 19.86
C GLU A 300 -17.17 21.13 19.58
N LEU A 301 -16.01 21.27 18.92
CA LEU A 301 -15.07 20.16 18.67
C LEU A 301 -14.52 19.58 19.99
N VAL A 302 -14.15 20.43 20.95
CA VAL A 302 -13.73 20.00 22.29
C VAL A 302 -14.88 19.30 23.04
N THR A 303 -16.14 19.71 22.85
CA THR A 303 -17.30 19.08 23.51
C THR A 303 -17.63 17.71 22.93
N GLU A 304 -17.38 17.47 21.63
CA GLU A 304 -17.49 16.14 21.02
C GLU A 304 -16.37 15.20 21.50
N TYR A 305 -15.11 15.68 21.53
CA TYR A 305 -13.97 14.85 21.94
C TYR A 305 -13.87 14.63 23.46
N ASN A 306 -14.39 15.56 24.28
CA ASN A 306 -14.46 15.40 25.75
C ASN A 306 -15.37 14.23 26.20
N LYS A 307 -16.19 13.66 25.30
CA LYS A 307 -16.94 12.41 25.56
C LYS A 307 -16.06 11.16 25.45
N GLY A 308 -14.91 11.26 24.77
CA GLY A 308 -13.91 10.20 24.64
C GLY A 308 -12.87 10.21 25.77
N ASN A 309 -12.07 9.14 25.85
CA ASN A 309 -11.02 9.01 26.85
C ASN A 309 -9.63 9.46 26.34
N ALA A 310 -9.54 9.92 25.09
CA ALA A 310 -8.27 10.20 24.40
C ALA A 310 -7.82 11.67 24.51
N PHE A 311 -8.74 12.64 24.59
CA PHE A 311 -8.38 14.06 24.61
C PHE A 311 -9.31 14.85 25.54
N ARG A 312 -8.74 15.64 26.46
CA ARG A 312 -9.48 16.61 27.28
C ARG A 312 -8.77 17.94 27.47
N VAL A 313 -9.56 19.01 27.55
CA VAL A 313 -9.07 20.38 27.80
C VAL A 313 -9.50 20.83 29.19
N PHE A 314 -8.57 21.44 29.94
CA PHE A 314 -8.74 21.89 31.31
C PHE A 314 -8.33 23.36 31.46
N ASP A 315 -8.89 24.02 32.47
CA ASP A 315 -8.56 25.41 32.81
C ASP A 315 -7.34 25.51 33.74
N ASN A 316 -7.02 24.44 34.48
CA ASN A 316 -5.95 24.42 35.47
C ASN A 316 -5.06 23.17 35.34
N ALA A 317 -3.76 23.32 35.64
CA ALA A 317 -2.77 22.26 35.48
C ALA A 317 -2.99 21.08 36.45
N GLU A 318 -3.48 21.35 37.65
CA GLU A 318 -3.73 20.30 38.66
C GLU A 318 -4.87 19.36 38.27
N GLU A 319 -5.97 19.90 37.73
CA GLU A 319 -7.10 19.09 37.24
C GLU A 319 -6.72 18.28 36.00
N ALA A 320 -5.92 18.88 35.10
CA ALA A 320 -5.40 18.19 33.92
C ALA A 320 -4.52 16.99 34.29
N LYS A 321 -3.62 17.18 35.26
CA LYS A 321 -2.78 16.10 35.80
C LYS A 321 -3.61 15.03 36.49
N GLY A 322 -4.59 15.43 37.31
CA GLY A 322 -5.49 14.52 38.02
C GLY A 322 -6.26 13.59 37.07
N TRP A 323 -6.80 14.11 35.96
CA TRP A 323 -7.46 13.28 34.95
C TRP A 323 -6.48 12.46 34.10
N LEU A 324 -5.30 12.99 33.78
CA LEU A 324 -4.30 12.26 33.01
C LEU A 324 -3.82 11.02 33.79
N LEU A 325 -3.67 11.16 35.11
CA LEU A 325 -3.18 10.13 36.03
C LEU A 325 -4.27 9.22 36.62
N SER A 326 -5.56 9.56 36.50
CA SER A 326 -6.69 8.66 36.81
C SER A 326 -6.73 7.50 35.81
#